data_AF-A2DEI0-F1
#
_entry.id   AF-A2DEI0-F1
#
_cell.length_a   1.000
_cell.length_b   1.000
_cell.length_c   1.000
_cell.angle_alpha   90.00
_cell.angle_beta   90.00
_cell.angle_gamma   90.00
#
_symmetry.space_group_name_H-M   'P 1'
#
loop_
_entity.id
_entity.type
_entity.pdbx_description
1 polymer ?
#
loop_
_entity_poly.entity_id
_entity_poly.type
_entity_poly.pdbx_seq_one_letter_code
_entity_poly.pdbx_strand_id
1 'polypeptide(L)'
;MSTEFHNEENEIPGNLETLEPDETVENESGKKLYKKWWMIVIYCVLAFIVIVAIAITICAIYLDYGQCSRTCRMHYCKPTDAKCFISNAIKGWKTHASDRTKCTCSAPSLFNGTKEVSRYLEPVDTWAMDNQTYTYCAVPPKDNYTGEAITYVSREAAEKDNAFLLHQGPCGMCSSIADKKAYEKTRLNLTKISTKATFFGLLKGKYAKKFMKKTELSSDCIDCWVENMRNTIIHCFTRCMFGDRSGCDKNGELTDCLKCDEIHSGVFFRQCAGMTRRRAGIQTDICRKPGEIK
;
A
#
# COMPACT_ATOMS: atom_id res chain seq x y z
N MET A 1 14.39 -51.21 -13.84
CA MET A 1 14.65 -50.10 -14.77
C MET A 1 15.89 -49.39 -14.25
N SER A 2 17.04 -50.05 -14.08
CA SER A 2 17.88 -50.79 -15.04
C SER A 2 18.49 -49.86 -16.10
N THR A 3 19.79 -49.61 -15.90
CA THR A 3 20.87 -49.37 -16.90
C THR A 3 20.77 -48.06 -17.72
N GLU A 4 21.80 -47.24 -17.89
CA GLU A 4 23.18 -47.52 -18.35
C GLU A 4 24.16 -46.42 -17.89
N PHE A 5 25.34 -46.86 -17.42
CA PHE A 5 26.56 -46.06 -17.33
C PHE A 5 27.31 -46.23 -18.67
N HIS A 6 27.60 -45.13 -19.36
CA HIS A 6 28.55 -45.16 -20.49
C HIS A 6 29.91 -44.59 -20.04
N ASN A 7 30.86 -45.51 -19.88
CA ASN A 7 32.29 -45.25 -19.96
C ASN A 7 32.66 -45.12 -21.45
N GLU A 8 33.29 -44.01 -21.81
CA GLU A 8 34.06 -43.88 -23.05
C GLU A 8 35.50 -43.54 -22.67
N GLU A 9 36.33 -44.58 -22.65
CA GLU A 9 37.77 -44.46 -22.82
C GLU A 9 38.01 -44.21 -24.31
N ASN A 10 38.78 -43.19 -24.66
CA ASN A 10 39.37 -43.11 -25.99
C ASN A 10 40.79 -42.54 -25.93
N GLU A 11 41.63 -43.28 -26.65
CA GLU A 11 43.08 -43.24 -26.70
C GLU A 11 43.64 -42.05 -27.47
N ILE A 12 44.94 -41.85 -27.24
CA ILE A 12 45.84 -40.78 -27.64
C ILE A 12 46.23 -40.89 -29.12
N PRO A 13 46.38 -39.75 -29.83
CA PRO A 13 47.66 -39.46 -30.49
C PRO A 13 48.09 -38.03 -30.11
N GLY A 14 49.26 -37.79 -29.52
CA GLY A 14 50.54 -38.22 -30.05
C GLY A 14 50.98 -37.34 -31.23
N ASN A 15 50.67 -36.03 -31.23
CA ASN A 15 51.18 -35.08 -32.20
C ASN A 15 52.18 -34.13 -31.53
N LEU A 16 53.46 -34.40 -31.77
CA LEU A 16 54.59 -33.56 -31.42
C LEU A 16 54.66 -32.41 -32.43
N GLU A 17 53.86 -31.38 -32.19
CA GLU A 17 53.91 -30.14 -32.96
C GLU A 17 55.20 -29.39 -32.63
N THR A 18 55.99 -29.16 -33.67
CA THR A 18 57.16 -28.29 -33.71
C THR A 18 56.84 -26.93 -33.11
N LEU A 19 57.47 -26.64 -31.97
CA LEU A 19 57.51 -25.32 -31.35
C LEU A 19 58.20 -24.33 -32.30
N GLU A 20 57.41 -23.57 -33.04
CA GLU A 20 57.84 -22.27 -33.53
C GLU A 20 58.04 -21.35 -32.32
N PRO A 21 59.14 -20.58 -32.25
CA PRO A 21 59.32 -19.58 -31.20
C PRO A 21 58.26 -18.48 -31.39
N ASP A 22 57.21 -18.53 -30.57
CA ASP A 22 56.19 -17.50 -30.48
C ASP A 22 56.81 -16.20 -29.94
N GLU A 23 57.24 -15.34 -30.87
CA GLU A 23 57.70 -13.98 -30.62
C GLU A 23 56.52 -13.00 -30.39
N THR A 24 55.49 -13.42 -29.67
CA THR A 24 54.54 -12.50 -29.04
C THR A 24 54.77 -12.49 -27.54
N VAL A 25 55.89 -11.90 -27.12
CA VAL A 25 56.02 -11.31 -25.77
C VAL A 25 55.10 -10.07 -25.74
N GLU A 26 53.80 -10.30 -25.85
CA GLU A 26 52.80 -9.31 -25.52
C GLU A 26 53.01 -8.94 -24.07
N ASN A 27 53.08 -7.63 -23.85
CA ASN A 27 53.37 -6.96 -22.59
C ASN A 27 52.31 -7.31 -21.50
N GLU A 28 52.39 -8.53 -20.92
CA GLU A 28 51.47 -9.02 -19.88
C GLU A 28 51.52 -8.18 -18.60
N SER A 29 52.60 -7.43 -18.40
CA SER A 29 52.77 -6.56 -17.23
C SER A 29 51.71 -5.44 -17.18
N GLY A 30 51.28 -4.92 -18.33
CA GLY A 30 50.25 -3.89 -18.44
C GLY A 30 48.84 -4.41 -18.14
N LYS A 31 48.52 -5.65 -18.54
CA LYS A 31 47.19 -6.28 -18.31
C LYS A 31 46.93 -6.53 -16.81
N LYS A 32 47.96 -6.77 -15.99
CA LYS A 32 47.83 -6.98 -14.53
C LYS A 32 47.49 -5.70 -13.75
N LEU A 33 48.03 -4.55 -14.15
CA LEU A 33 47.75 -3.26 -13.51
C LEU A 33 46.32 -2.79 -13.78
N TYR A 34 45.84 -2.94 -15.02
CA TYR A 34 44.47 -2.59 -15.39
C TYR A 34 43.42 -3.36 -14.58
N LYS A 35 43.62 -4.67 -14.36
CA LYS A 35 42.70 -5.49 -13.55
C LYS A 35 42.61 -5.02 -12.09
N LYS A 36 43.72 -4.59 -11.48
CA LYS A 36 43.71 -4.09 -10.08
C LYS A 36 42.93 -2.79 -9.94
N TRP A 37 43.12 -1.84 -10.86
CA TRP A 37 42.37 -0.58 -10.85
C TRP A 37 40.87 -0.78 -11.06
N TRP A 38 40.50 -1.69 -11.97
CA TRP A 38 39.09 -2.01 -12.22
C TRP A 38 38.38 -2.59 -10.98
N MET A 39 39.06 -3.48 -10.24
CA MET A 39 38.53 -4.02 -8.99
C MET A 39 38.31 -2.93 -7.94
N ILE A 40 39.24 -1.99 -7.79
CA ILE A 40 39.09 -0.85 -6.86
C ILE A 40 37.87 0.00 -7.24
N VAL A 41 37.69 0.30 -8.52
CA VAL A 41 36.53 1.06 -9.01
C VAL A 41 35.22 0.32 -8.70
N ILE A 42 35.14 -1.00 -8.95
CA ILE A 42 33.96 -1.80 -8.59
C ILE A 42 33.68 -1.69 -7.09
N TYR A 43 34.69 -1.87 -6.23
CA TYR A 43 34.50 -1.78 -4.78
C TYR A 43 34.01 -0.41 -4.34
N CYS A 44 34.56 0.68 -4.89
CA CYS A 44 34.09 2.03 -4.60
C CYS A 44 32.63 2.24 -5.01
N VAL A 45 32.23 1.73 -6.19
CA VAL A 45 30.83 1.82 -6.66
C VAL A 45 29.90 1.01 -5.77
N LEU A 46 30.25 -0.23 -5.43
CA LEU A 46 29.45 -1.07 -4.53
C LEU A 46 29.32 -0.46 -3.13
N ALA A 47 30.42 0.06 -2.57
CA ALA A 47 30.41 0.74 -1.28
C ALA A 47 29.52 1.99 -1.31
N PHE A 48 29.58 2.79 -2.37
CA PHE A 48 28.71 3.95 -2.55
C PHE A 48 27.24 3.55 -2.61
N ILE A 49 26.89 2.49 -3.36
CA ILE A 49 25.52 1.96 -3.44
C ILE A 49 25.03 1.55 -2.04
N VAL A 50 25.86 0.87 -1.26
CA VAL A 50 25.53 0.46 0.12
C VAL A 50 25.31 1.68 1.03
N ILE A 51 26.18 2.69 0.98
CA ILE A 51 26.04 3.92 1.78
C ILE A 51 24.76 4.66 1.41
N VAL A 52 24.46 4.80 0.12
CA VAL A 52 23.22 5.43 -0.36
C VAL A 52 22.01 4.64 0.10
N ALA A 53 22.04 3.31 0.03
CA ALA A 53 20.96 2.46 0.53
C ALA A 53 20.74 2.60 2.04
N ILE A 54 21.81 2.66 2.84
CA ILE A 54 21.73 2.92 4.28
C ILE A 54 21.15 4.31 4.55
N ALA A 55 21.65 5.35 3.88
CA ALA A 55 21.16 6.71 4.04
C ALA A 55 19.67 6.83 3.68
N ILE A 56 19.24 6.20 2.57
CA ILE A 56 17.83 6.14 2.18
C ILE A 56 17.00 5.40 3.22
N THR A 57 17.50 4.28 3.75
CA THR A 57 16.81 3.49 4.78
C THR A 57 16.65 4.30 6.06
N ILE A 58 17.70 4.97 6.51
CA ILE A 58 17.68 5.87 7.67
C ILE A 58 16.68 7.01 7.43
N CYS A 59 16.76 7.69 6.28
CA CYS A 59 15.80 8.73 5.92
C CYS A 59 14.36 8.21 5.92
N ALA A 60 14.10 7.03 5.35
CA ALA A 60 12.78 6.41 5.33
C ALA A 60 12.27 6.08 6.75
N ILE A 61 13.16 5.67 7.66
CA ILE A 61 12.82 5.45 9.09
C ILE A 61 12.43 6.77 9.77
N TYR A 62 13.08 7.89 9.40
CA TYR A 62 12.78 9.20 9.97
C TYR A 62 11.56 9.88 9.34
N LEU A 63 11.22 9.54 8.10
CA LEU A 63 9.98 9.99 7.46
C LEU A 63 8.79 9.35 8.18
N ASP A 64 8.01 10.18 8.88
CA ASP A 64 6.82 9.71 9.59
C ASP A 64 5.68 9.31 8.62
N TYR A 65 5.75 9.76 7.35
CA TYR A 65 4.68 9.60 6.35
C TYR A 65 3.28 10.00 6.87
N GLY A 66 3.26 10.96 7.81
CA GLY A 66 2.04 11.43 8.47
C GLY A 66 1.40 10.41 9.42
N GLN A 67 2.12 9.37 9.87
CA GLN A 67 1.61 8.37 10.81
C GLN A 67 1.03 9.01 12.05
N CYS A 68 1.74 9.95 12.69
CA CYS A 68 1.24 10.56 13.90
C CYS A 68 -0.02 11.38 13.65
N SER A 69 -0.08 12.19 12.59
CA SER A 69 -1.32 12.90 12.21
C SER A 69 -2.47 11.93 11.92
N ARG A 70 -2.20 10.79 11.26
CA ARG A 70 -3.20 9.75 10.99
C ARG A 70 -3.74 9.15 12.30
N THR A 71 -2.86 8.76 13.21
CA THR A 71 -3.26 8.17 14.49
C THR A 71 -3.98 9.17 15.39
N CYS A 72 -3.54 10.44 15.43
CA CYS A 72 -4.27 11.50 16.13
C CYS A 72 -5.69 11.66 15.58
N ARG A 73 -5.87 11.62 14.25
CA ARG A 73 -7.21 11.65 13.63
C ARG A 73 -8.04 10.43 14.03
N MET A 74 -7.46 9.24 14.09
CA MET A 74 -8.16 8.03 14.55
C MET A 74 -8.62 8.11 16.01
N HIS A 75 -7.90 8.83 16.87
CA HIS A 75 -8.29 9.02 18.27
C HIS A 75 -9.34 10.11 18.50
N TYR A 76 -9.34 11.17 17.68
CA TYR A 76 -10.12 12.37 17.96
C TYR A 76 -11.22 12.68 16.94
N CYS A 77 -11.17 12.09 15.74
CA CYS A 77 -12.26 12.20 14.78
C CYS A 77 -13.41 11.27 15.18
N LYS A 78 -14.64 11.76 15.03
CA LYS A 78 -15.82 10.91 15.15
C LYS A 78 -15.89 9.98 13.93
N PRO A 79 -16.27 8.69 14.07
CA PRO A 79 -16.39 7.78 12.93
C PRO A 79 -17.36 8.25 11.83
N THR A 80 -18.29 9.14 12.15
CA THR A 80 -19.26 9.74 11.21
C THR A 80 -18.76 11.02 10.55
N ASP A 81 -17.58 11.53 10.92
CA ASP A 81 -16.98 12.75 10.37
C ASP A 81 -15.78 12.39 9.48
N ALA A 82 -16.07 11.91 8.27
CA ALA A 82 -15.05 11.58 7.28
C ALA A 82 -14.12 12.76 6.94
N LYS A 83 -14.62 14.01 7.02
CA LYS A 83 -13.85 15.24 6.73
C LYS A 83 -12.73 15.43 7.74
N CYS A 84 -12.96 15.08 8.99
CA CYS A 84 -11.91 15.09 10.00
C CYS A 84 -10.71 14.19 9.64
N PHE A 85 -10.91 13.03 8.99
CA PHE A 85 -9.83 12.08 8.69
C PHE A 85 -8.85 12.53 7.60
N ILE A 86 -9.24 13.47 6.74
CA ILE A 86 -8.34 14.08 5.74
C ILE A 86 -7.98 15.54 6.07
N SER A 87 -8.62 16.12 7.08
CA SER A 87 -8.36 17.49 7.53
C SER A 87 -6.95 17.67 8.10
N ASN A 88 -6.43 18.89 7.95
CA ASN A 88 -5.19 19.36 8.60
C ASN A 88 -5.43 20.01 9.97
N ALA A 89 -6.67 19.99 10.47
CA ALA A 89 -7.05 20.56 11.77
C ALA A 89 -6.47 19.76 12.95
N ILE A 90 -6.22 18.46 12.75
CA ILE A 90 -5.59 17.58 13.73
C ILE A 90 -4.20 17.21 13.20
N LYS A 91 -3.16 17.61 13.95
CA LYS A 91 -1.77 17.36 13.60
C LYS A 91 -1.15 16.46 14.66
N GLY A 92 -0.26 15.57 14.22
CA GLY A 92 0.52 14.74 15.10
C GLY A 92 1.99 14.75 14.71
N TRP A 93 2.86 14.66 15.71
CA TRP A 93 4.29 14.46 15.53
C TRP A 93 4.82 13.48 16.59
N LYS A 94 5.98 12.88 16.35
CA LYS A 94 6.61 11.98 17.31
C LYS A 94 6.99 12.78 18.57
N THR A 95 6.71 12.23 19.74
CA THR A 95 7.08 12.86 21.03
C THR A 95 8.59 13.06 21.13
N HIS A 96 9.36 12.04 20.74
CA HIS A 96 10.82 12.09 20.65
C HIS A 96 11.33 11.45 19.35
N ALA A 97 12.54 11.80 18.92
CA ALA A 97 13.14 11.20 17.73
C ALA A 97 13.42 9.69 17.91
N SER A 98 13.76 9.29 19.14
CA SER A 98 14.05 7.90 19.54
C SER A 98 12.81 7.10 19.93
N ASP A 99 11.82 7.73 20.56
CA ASP A 99 10.56 7.06 20.93
C ASP A 99 9.64 6.95 19.71
N ARG A 100 9.56 5.73 19.17
CA ARG A 100 8.73 5.40 17.99
C ARG A 100 7.35 4.87 18.38
N THR A 101 6.99 4.88 19.66
CA THR A 101 5.73 4.28 20.16
C THR A 101 4.66 5.32 20.45
N LYS A 102 5.03 6.60 20.55
CA LYS A 102 4.12 7.68 20.92
C LYS A 102 4.05 8.80 19.89
N CYS A 103 2.89 9.42 19.84
CA CYS A 103 2.65 10.66 19.10
C CYS A 103 2.07 11.72 20.01
N THR A 104 2.52 12.95 19.85
CA THR A 104 1.92 14.14 20.42
C THR A 104 0.95 14.75 19.40
N CYS A 105 -0.29 14.95 19.82
CA CYS A 105 -1.39 15.45 19.01
C CYS A 105 -1.76 16.89 19.39
N SER A 106 -2.09 17.70 18.39
CA SER A 106 -2.70 19.02 18.54
C SER A 106 -3.97 19.12 17.72
N ALA A 107 -5.07 19.54 18.35
CA ALA A 107 -6.36 19.79 17.73
C ALA A 107 -7.05 20.98 18.42
N PRO A 108 -6.71 22.23 18.06
CA PRO A 108 -7.18 23.43 18.77
C PRO A 108 -8.70 23.58 18.85
N SER A 109 -9.45 22.99 17.92
CA SER A 109 -10.91 23.00 17.93
C SER A 109 -11.53 21.96 18.88
N LEU A 110 -10.75 21.03 19.42
CA LEU A 110 -11.22 19.92 20.26
C LEU A 110 -10.66 19.97 21.69
N PHE A 111 -9.41 20.40 21.85
CA PHE A 111 -8.78 20.52 23.16
C PHE A 111 -7.65 21.57 23.16
N ASN A 112 -7.38 22.15 24.33
CA ASN A 112 -6.27 23.06 24.54
C ASN A 112 -4.97 22.27 24.78
N GLY A 113 -3.86 22.78 24.23
CA GLY A 113 -2.53 22.18 24.40
C GLY A 113 -2.28 20.97 23.51
N THR A 114 -1.61 19.96 24.06
CA THR A 114 -1.26 18.73 23.34
C THR A 114 -1.63 17.50 24.17
N LYS A 115 -1.87 16.37 23.49
CA LYS A 115 -2.16 15.08 24.11
C LYS A 115 -1.30 13.99 23.50
N GLU A 116 -0.84 13.05 24.31
CA GLU A 116 -0.11 11.88 23.81
C GLU A 116 -1.05 10.72 23.50
N VAL A 117 -0.74 10.00 22.42
CA VAL A 117 -1.42 8.77 22.00
C VAL A 117 -0.39 7.74 21.55
N SER A 118 -0.78 6.45 21.53
CA SER A 118 0.03 5.42 20.87
C SER A 118 0.19 5.78 19.40
N ARG A 119 1.40 5.61 18.84
CA ARG A 119 1.67 5.86 17.42
C ARG A 119 0.99 4.84 16.52
N TYR A 120 0.88 3.61 17.00
CA TYR A 120 0.34 2.49 16.25
C TYR A 120 -1.01 2.10 16.80
N LEU A 121 -1.95 1.91 15.89
CA LEU A 121 -3.27 1.38 16.21
C LEU A 121 -3.17 -0.13 16.33
N GLU A 122 -4.00 -0.68 17.19
CA GLU A 122 -4.12 -2.12 17.28
C GLU A 122 -4.62 -2.71 15.94
N PRO A 123 -4.10 -3.89 15.55
CA PRO A 123 -4.63 -4.66 14.43
C PRO A 123 -6.15 -4.87 14.55
N VAL A 124 -6.91 -4.62 13.49
CA VAL A 124 -8.37 -4.82 13.49
C VAL A 124 -8.80 -5.77 12.39
N ASP A 125 -9.62 -6.77 12.74
CA ASP A 125 -10.35 -7.54 11.75
C ASP A 125 -11.49 -6.68 11.17
N THR A 126 -11.24 -6.15 9.98
CA THR A 126 -12.21 -5.30 9.29
C THR A 126 -13.46 -6.04 8.85
N TRP A 127 -13.40 -7.37 8.67
CA TRP A 127 -14.56 -8.16 8.30
C TRP A 127 -15.50 -8.32 9.50
N ALA A 128 -14.94 -8.63 10.67
CA ALA A 128 -15.69 -8.64 11.92
C ALA A 128 -16.37 -7.28 12.17
N MET A 129 -15.65 -6.17 11.93
CA MET A 129 -16.21 -4.81 12.01
C MET A 129 -17.38 -4.60 11.03
N ASP A 130 -17.24 -5.00 9.76
CA ASP A 130 -18.31 -4.86 8.77
C ASP A 130 -19.55 -5.69 9.15
N ASN A 131 -19.36 -6.91 9.68
CA ASN A 131 -20.46 -7.76 10.13
C ASN A 131 -21.24 -7.16 11.31
N GLN A 132 -20.60 -6.32 12.13
CA GLN A 132 -21.23 -5.62 13.26
C GLN A 132 -21.84 -4.27 12.84
N THR A 133 -21.68 -3.86 11.59
CA THR A 133 -22.16 -2.56 11.11
C THR A 133 -23.56 -2.72 10.53
N TYR A 134 -24.55 -1.98 11.05
CA TYR A 134 -25.95 -2.09 10.56
C TYR A 134 -26.46 -0.81 9.89
N THR A 135 -25.65 0.24 9.86
CA THR A 135 -25.97 1.48 9.14
C THR A 135 -25.73 1.31 7.65
N TYR A 136 -26.31 2.20 6.85
CA TYR A 136 -26.18 2.18 5.39
C TYR A 136 -26.01 3.60 4.87
N CYS A 137 -25.19 3.78 3.83
CA CYS A 137 -25.05 5.04 3.15
C CYS A 137 -25.85 5.02 1.85
N ALA A 138 -26.71 6.02 1.65
CA ALA A 138 -27.54 6.14 0.46
C ALA A 138 -27.75 7.61 0.06
N VAL A 139 -28.07 7.83 -1.21
CA VAL A 139 -28.42 9.16 -1.75
C VAL A 139 -29.93 9.30 -1.80
N PRO A 140 -30.55 10.21 -1.01
CA PRO A 140 -31.99 10.44 -1.09
C PRO A 140 -32.43 10.90 -2.50
N PRO A 141 -33.71 10.74 -2.89
CA PRO A 141 -34.20 11.06 -4.24
C PRO A 141 -34.27 12.56 -4.59
N LYS A 142 -33.50 13.42 -3.91
CA LYS A 142 -33.49 14.86 -4.14
C LYS A 142 -32.85 15.21 -5.49
N ASP A 143 -33.55 16.04 -6.28
CA ASP A 143 -33.09 16.58 -7.58
C ASP A 143 -32.46 15.50 -8.48
N ASN A 144 -33.16 14.36 -8.66
CA ASN A 144 -32.70 13.20 -9.44
C ASN A 144 -31.40 12.57 -8.90
N TYR A 145 -31.32 12.39 -7.57
CA TYR A 145 -30.18 11.79 -6.86
C TYR A 145 -28.87 12.57 -6.99
N THR A 146 -28.95 13.90 -7.14
CA THR A 146 -27.76 14.77 -7.20
C THR A 146 -27.33 15.30 -5.83
N GLY A 147 -28.11 15.02 -4.78
CA GLY A 147 -27.80 15.41 -3.40
C GLY A 147 -26.63 14.66 -2.76
N GLU A 148 -26.20 15.13 -1.58
CA GLU A 148 -25.21 14.46 -0.75
C GLU A 148 -25.77 13.14 -0.18
N ALA A 149 -24.91 12.13 -0.06
CA ALA A 149 -25.29 10.88 0.59
C ALA A 149 -25.42 11.07 2.11
N ILE A 150 -26.38 10.37 2.72
CA ILE A 150 -26.62 10.39 4.16
C ILE A 150 -26.58 8.98 4.75
N THR A 151 -26.24 8.90 6.03
CA THR A 151 -26.18 7.62 6.76
C THR A 151 -27.54 7.31 7.37
N TYR A 152 -28.10 6.19 6.95
CA TYR A 152 -29.31 5.59 7.47
C TYR A 152 -28.99 4.59 8.60
N VAL A 153 -29.90 4.49 9.56
CA VAL A 153 -29.78 3.55 10.69
C VAL A 153 -29.96 2.08 10.28
N SER A 154 -30.63 1.83 9.16
CA SER A 154 -30.82 0.49 8.58
C SER A 154 -31.05 0.57 7.06
N ARG A 155 -31.02 -0.58 6.39
CA ARG A 155 -31.29 -0.68 4.95
C ARG A 155 -32.74 -0.35 4.63
N GLU A 156 -33.65 -0.87 5.44
CA GLU A 156 -35.10 -0.69 5.31
C GLU A 156 -35.48 0.79 5.43
N ALA A 157 -34.78 1.55 6.29
CA ALA A 157 -34.96 2.99 6.40
C ALA A 157 -34.57 3.72 5.11
N ALA A 158 -33.47 3.33 4.46
CA ALA A 158 -33.06 3.90 3.18
C ALA A 158 -34.04 3.53 2.05
N GLU A 159 -34.51 2.29 2.01
CA GLU A 159 -35.49 1.82 1.03
C GLU A 159 -36.84 2.53 1.17
N LYS A 160 -37.30 2.75 2.41
CA LYS A 160 -38.53 3.51 2.70
C LYS A 160 -38.47 4.96 2.18
N ASP A 161 -37.27 5.55 2.20
CA ASP A 161 -37.02 6.89 1.68
C ASP A 161 -36.82 6.94 0.16
N ASN A 162 -36.94 5.81 -0.53
CA ASN A 162 -36.60 5.65 -1.96
C ASN A 162 -35.17 6.13 -2.29
N ALA A 163 -34.26 6.00 -1.31
CA ALA A 163 -32.88 6.42 -1.45
C ALA A 163 -32.10 5.42 -2.32
N PHE A 164 -31.17 5.92 -3.13
CA PHE A 164 -30.26 5.10 -3.92
C PHE A 164 -29.16 4.55 -3.01
N LEU A 165 -29.24 3.25 -2.72
CA LEU A 165 -28.29 2.58 -1.82
C LEU A 165 -26.88 2.54 -2.43
N LEU A 166 -25.90 3.10 -1.71
CA LEU A 166 -24.51 3.06 -2.12
C LEU A 166 -23.80 1.83 -1.54
N HIS A 167 -23.75 1.72 -0.22
CA HIS A 167 -23.01 0.68 0.49
C HIS A 167 -23.46 0.53 1.95
N GLN A 168 -23.07 -0.58 2.60
CA GLN A 168 -23.21 -0.77 4.03
C GLN A 168 -22.19 0.07 4.81
N GLY A 169 -22.58 0.61 5.96
CA GLY A 169 -21.79 1.45 6.84
C GLY A 169 -22.02 2.96 6.67
N PRO A 170 -21.37 3.78 7.53
CA PRO A 170 -21.51 5.23 7.48
C PRO A 170 -20.95 5.82 6.19
N CYS A 171 -21.55 6.91 5.73
CA CYS A 171 -21.04 7.67 4.60
C CYS A 171 -19.65 8.26 4.91
N GLY A 172 -18.80 8.32 3.90
CA GLY A 172 -17.51 8.98 3.96
C GLY A 172 -17.12 9.62 2.63
N MET A 173 -15.82 9.86 2.43
CA MET A 173 -15.32 10.62 1.28
C MET A 173 -15.53 9.95 -0.07
N CYS A 174 -15.68 8.64 -0.07
CA CYS A 174 -15.94 7.87 -1.28
C CYS A 174 -17.44 7.61 -1.45
N SER A 175 -18.34 8.20 -0.68
CA SER A 175 -19.76 7.85 -0.68
C SER A 175 -20.57 8.72 -1.65
N SER A 176 -20.19 8.74 -2.93
CA SER A 176 -20.93 9.40 -4.00
C SER A 176 -21.32 8.41 -5.09
N ILE A 177 -22.33 8.75 -5.90
CA ILE A 177 -22.70 7.94 -7.08
C ILE A 177 -21.53 7.87 -8.08
N ALA A 178 -20.79 8.97 -8.24
CA ALA A 178 -19.62 9.02 -9.12
C ALA A 178 -18.52 8.06 -8.63
N ASP A 179 -18.22 8.05 -7.34
CA ASP A 179 -17.23 7.14 -6.74
C ASP A 179 -17.67 5.67 -6.84
N LYS A 180 -18.97 5.37 -6.69
CA LYS A 180 -19.50 4.02 -6.88
C LYS A 180 -19.31 3.54 -8.32
N LYS A 181 -19.65 4.38 -9.30
CA LYS A 181 -19.40 4.10 -10.72
C LYS A 181 -17.91 3.90 -11.02
N ALA A 182 -17.04 4.73 -10.42
CA ALA A 182 -15.59 4.58 -10.55
C ALA A 182 -15.09 3.24 -9.96
N TYR A 183 -15.59 2.81 -8.81
CA TYR A 183 -15.26 1.50 -8.25
C TYR A 183 -15.75 0.34 -9.13
N GLU A 184 -16.96 0.42 -9.69
CA GLU A 184 -17.48 -0.59 -10.61
C GLU A 184 -16.64 -0.67 -11.89
N LYS A 185 -16.32 0.49 -12.48
CA LYS A 185 -15.47 0.61 -13.68
C LYS A 185 -14.07 0.03 -13.45
N THR A 186 -13.50 0.24 -12.27
CA THR A 186 -12.14 -0.19 -11.91
C THR A 186 -12.10 -1.51 -11.14
N ARG A 187 -13.21 -2.25 -11.05
CA ARG A 187 -13.34 -3.41 -10.14
C ARG A 187 -12.27 -4.49 -10.31
N LEU A 188 -11.73 -4.67 -11.54
CA LEU A 188 -10.71 -5.67 -11.87
C LEU A 188 -9.29 -5.10 -12.02
N ASN A 189 -9.07 -3.80 -11.80
CA ASN A 189 -7.77 -3.19 -12.01
C ASN A 189 -7.36 -2.14 -10.96
N LEU A 190 -8.25 -1.77 -10.04
CA LEU A 190 -7.96 -0.77 -9.02
C LEU A 190 -6.78 -1.18 -8.15
N THR A 191 -6.66 -2.46 -7.81
CA THR A 191 -5.52 -3.01 -7.05
C THR A 191 -4.22 -2.78 -7.80
N LYS A 192 -4.18 -3.05 -9.11
CA LYS A 192 -3.01 -2.77 -9.97
C LYS A 192 -2.69 -1.28 -10.06
N ILE A 193 -3.71 -0.42 -10.14
CA ILE A 193 -3.53 1.04 -10.17
C ILE A 193 -2.98 1.56 -8.85
N SER A 194 -3.55 1.12 -7.72
CA SER A 194 -3.16 1.54 -6.37
C SER A 194 -1.77 1.04 -5.99
N THR A 195 -1.38 -0.18 -6.39
CA THR A 195 -0.01 -0.69 -6.22
C THR A 195 1.00 0.17 -6.98
N LYS A 196 0.71 0.53 -8.25
CA LYS A 196 1.58 1.46 -9.01
C LYS A 196 1.65 2.82 -8.33
N ALA A 197 0.51 3.36 -7.89
CA ALA A 197 0.45 4.64 -7.18
C ALA A 197 1.28 4.62 -5.89
N THR A 198 1.26 3.52 -5.15
CA THR A 198 2.04 3.32 -3.92
C THR A 198 3.53 3.30 -4.24
N PHE A 199 3.95 2.47 -5.21
CA PHE A 199 5.35 2.33 -5.60
C PHE A 199 5.97 3.65 -6.07
N PHE A 200 5.29 4.37 -6.98
CA PHE A 200 5.77 5.68 -7.44
C PHE A 200 5.56 6.80 -6.41
N GLY A 201 4.59 6.63 -5.51
CA GLY A 201 4.28 7.54 -4.41
C GLY A 201 5.35 7.57 -3.31
N LEU A 202 6.05 6.46 -3.10
CA LEU A 202 7.19 6.36 -2.17
C LEU A 202 8.26 7.42 -2.44
N LEU A 203 8.53 7.70 -3.72
CA LEU A 203 9.56 8.63 -4.14
C LEU A 203 9.09 10.10 -4.07
N LYS A 204 7.85 10.39 -4.51
CA LYS A 204 7.21 11.71 -4.30
C LYS A 204 5.71 11.54 -4.10
N GLY A 205 5.20 11.95 -2.94
CA GLY A 205 3.78 11.78 -2.58
C GLY A 205 2.78 12.36 -3.59
N LYS A 206 3.15 13.38 -4.37
CA LYS A 206 2.33 13.94 -5.46
C LYS A 206 2.02 12.94 -6.59
N TYR A 207 2.87 11.93 -6.80
CA TYR A 207 2.64 10.92 -7.83
C TYR A 207 1.53 9.94 -7.45
N ALA A 208 1.38 9.60 -6.16
CA ALA A 208 0.31 8.72 -5.71
C ALA A 208 -1.07 9.27 -6.14
N LYS A 209 -1.35 10.55 -5.83
CA LYS A 209 -2.58 11.23 -6.28
C LYS A 209 -2.69 11.25 -7.81
N LYS A 210 -1.60 11.56 -8.53
CA LYS A 210 -1.59 11.61 -10.00
C LYS A 210 -1.99 10.26 -10.63
N PHE A 211 -1.50 9.15 -10.10
CA PHE A 211 -1.88 7.81 -10.57
C PHE A 211 -3.33 7.48 -10.21
N MET A 212 -3.76 7.81 -9.00
CA MET A 212 -5.12 7.55 -8.54
C MET A 212 -6.18 8.38 -9.29
N LYS A 213 -5.85 9.58 -9.80
CA LYS A 213 -6.77 10.35 -10.65
C LYS A 213 -7.28 9.59 -11.89
N LYS A 214 -6.55 8.56 -12.36
CA LYS A 214 -6.97 7.70 -13.47
C LYS A 214 -8.16 6.79 -13.14
N THR A 215 -8.50 6.67 -11.85
CA THR A 215 -9.63 5.87 -11.38
C THR A 215 -10.96 6.60 -11.49
N GLU A 216 -10.94 7.92 -11.75
CA GLU A 216 -12.13 8.79 -11.75
C GLU A 216 -12.81 8.91 -10.37
N LEU A 217 -12.16 8.43 -9.30
CA LEU A 217 -12.56 8.74 -7.93
C LEU A 217 -12.43 10.24 -7.66
N SER A 218 -13.30 10.74 -6.79
CA SER A 218 -13.28 12.10 -6.28
C SER A 218 -11.94 12.40 -5.58
N SER A 219 -11.55 13.68 -5.56
CA SER A 219 -10.25 14.07 -4.97
C SER A 219 -10.14 13.68 -3.49
N ASP A 220 -11.24 13.81 -2.74
CA ASP A 220 -11.24 13.48 -1.31
C ASP A 220 -11.19 11.97 -1.08
N CYS A 221 -11.87 11.18 -1.92
CA CYS A 221 -11.74 9.72 -1.90
C CYS A 221 -10.30 9.27 -2.22
N ILE A 222 -9.65 9.92 -3.20
CA ILE A 222 -8.24 9.67 -3.51
C ILE A 222 -7.34 9.96 -2.31
N ASP A 223 -7.65 10.98 -1.51
CA ASP A 223 -6.87 11.31 -0.32
C ASP A 223 -6.97 10.22 0.75
N CYS A 224 -8.15 9.63 0.95
CA CYS A 224 -8.29 8.43 1.78
C CYS A 224 -7.44 7.26 1.28
N TRP A 225 -7.42 7.01 -0.04
CA TRP A 225 -6.57 5.98 -0.64
C TRP A 225 -5.09 6.23 -0.42
N VAL A 226 -4.62 7.47 -0.62
CA VAL A 226 -3.20 7.81 -0.42
C VAL A 226 -2.80 7.67 1.04
N GLU A 227 -3.67 8.03 1.97
CA GLU A 227 -3.43 7.79 3.39
C GLU A 227 -3.40 6.29 3.75
N ASN A 228 -4.28 5.48 3.13
CA ASN A 228 -4.20 4.02 3.24
C ASN A 228 -2.83 3.51 2.78
N MET A 229 -2.41 3.87 1.57
CA MET A 229 -1.11 3.47 1.01
C MET A 229 0.07 3.83 1.91
N ARG A 230 0.07 5.05 2.46
CA ARG A 230 1.12 5.50 3.39
C ARG A 230 1.15 4.64 4.65
N ASN A 231 -0.02 4.29 5.18
CA ASN A 231 -0.12 3.40 6.33
C ASN A 231 0.37 1.98 5.99
N THR A 232 0.01 1.45 4.81
CA THR A 232 0.49 0.15 4.32
C THR A 232 2.01 0.13 4.18
N ILE A 233 2.62 1.22 3.70
CA ILE A 233 4.08 1.33 3.63
C ILE A 233 4.67 1.27 5.04
N ILE A 234 4.09 1.93 6.04
CA ILE A 234 4.68 1.92 7.38
C ILE A 234 4.59 0.53 8.04
N HIS A 235 3.46 -0.16 7.90
CA HIS A 235 3.16 -1.39 8.65
C HIS A 235 3.45 -2.67 7.87
N CYS A 236 3.35 -2.61 6.55
CA CYS A 236 3.34 -3.77 5.67
C CYS A 236 4.44 -3.74 4.63
N PHE A 237 5.40 -2.79 4.68
CA PHE A 237 6.45 -2.65 3.65
C PHE A 237 7.16 -3.98 3.35
N THR A 238 7.69 -4.66 4.36
CA THR A 238 8.45 -5.90 4.13
C THR A 238 7.58 -6.98 3.48
N ARG A 239 6.36 -7.19 3.99
CA ARG A 239 5.41 -8.18 3.45
C ARG A 239 5.01 -7.84 2.01
N CYS A 240 4.77 -6.56 1.73
CA CYS A 240 4.37 -6.11 0.39
C CYS A 240 5.54 -5.96 -0.57
N MET A 241 6.77 -5.73 -0.11
CA MET A 241 7.94 -5.57 -0.98
C MET A 241 8.44 -6.93 -1.47
N PHE A 242 8.45 -7.93 -0.59
CA PHE A 242 9.01 -9.25 -0.86
C PHE A 242 7.97 -10.35 -1.05
N GLY A 243 6.70 -10.11 -0.71
CA GLY A 243 5.60 -11.05 -0.89
C GLY A 243 4.80 -10.83 -2.18
N ASP A 244 3.83 -11.73 -2.40
CA ASP A 244 2.86 -11.60 -3.50
C ASP A 244 1.90 -10.44 -3.24
N ARG A 245 1.59 -9.71 -4.31
CA ARG A 245 0.66 -8.55 -4.34
C ARG A 245 -0.58 -8.84 -5.18
N SER A 246 -0.70 -10.05 -5.69
CA SER A 246 -1.93 -10.53 -6.32
C SER A 246 -3.08 -10.47 -5.32
N GLY A 247 -4.31 -10.48 -5.85
CA GLY A 247 -5.51 -10.47 -5.02
C GLY A 247 -5.76 -11.76 -4.24
N CYS A 248 -5.11 -12.85 -4.65
CA CYS A 248 -5.39 -14.20 -4.20
C CYS A 248 -4.09 -15.02 -4.17
N ASP A 249 -3.86 -15.74 -3.09
CA ASP A 249 -2.82 -16.76 -3.07
C ASP A 249 -3.28 -18.04 -3.82
N LYS A 250 -2.41 -19.06 -3.83
CA LYS A 250 -2.68 -20.36 -4.46
C LYS A 250 -3.88 -21.13 -3.86
N ASN A 251 -4.33 -20.76 -2.66
CA ASN A 251 -5.46 -21.38 -1.97
C ASN A 251 -6.75 -20.56 -2.14
N GLY A 252 -6.71 -19.43 -2.84
CA GLY A 252 -7.83 -18.50 -2.97
C GLY A 252 -8.04 -17.64 -1.72
N GLU A 253 -7.04 -17.50 -0.84
CA GLU A 253 -7.05 -16.57 0.29
C GLU A 253 -6.38 -15.24 -0.08
N LEU A 254 -6.51 -14.23 0.79
CA LEU A 254 -5.75 -12.99 0.64
C LEU A 254 -4.24 -13.25 0.76
N THR A 255 -3.45 -12.67 -0.13
CA THR A 255 -2.00 -12.66 -0.01
C THR A 255 -1.54 -11.96 1.28
N ASP A 256 -0.36 -12.30 1.78
CA ASP A 256 0.18 -11.73 3.03
C ASP A 256 0.25 -10.20 3.02
N CYS A 257 0.53 -9.60 1.86
CA CYS A 257 0.52 -8.15 1.70
C CYS A 257 -0.89 -7.57 1.90
N LEU A 258 -1.90 -8.10 1.20
CA LEU A 258 -3.28 -7.61 1.31
C LEU A 258 -3.90 -7.91 2.67
N LYS A 259 -3.59 -9.06 3.27
CA LYS A 259 -4.00 -9.39 4.63
C LYS A 259 -3.43 -8.40 5.65
N CYS A 260 -2.15 -8.05 5.52
CA CYS A 260 -1.55 -7.01 6.36
C CYS A 260 -2.23 -5.63 6.15
N ASP A 261 -2.49 -5.25 4.90
CA ASP A 261 -3.16 -4.00 4.57
C ASP A 261 -4.57 -3.92 5.20
N GLU A 262 -5.38 -4.97 5.07
CA GLU A 262 -6.71 -5.03 5.68
C GLU A 262 -6.65 -4.86 7.19
N ILE A 263 -5.70 -5.52 7.85
CA ILE A 263 -5.59 -5.53 9.32
C ILE A 263 -5.10 -4.18 9.87
N HIS A 264 -4.11 -3.57 9.25
CA HIS A 264 -3.43 -2.38 9.81
C HIS A 264 -3.91 -1.05 9.20
N SER A 265 -4.28 -1.05 7.92
CA SER A 265 -4.66 0.17 7.18
C SER A 265 -6.16 0.23 6.90
N GLY A 266 -6.81 -0.93 6.79
CA GLY A 266 -8.22 -1.04 6.44
C GLY A 266 -9.15 -0.27 7.38
N VAL A 267 -8.86 -0.22 8.68
CA VAL A 267 -9.70 0.52 9.66
C VAL A 267 -9.71 2.03 9.39
N PHE A 268 -8.54 2.64 9.18
CA PHE A 268 -8.45 4.06 8.84
C PHE A 268 -9.14 4.34 7.50
N PHE A 269 -8.86 3.51 6.49
CA PHE A 269 -9.46 3.67 5.18
C PHE A 269 -10.98 3.61 5.23
N ARG A 270 -11.56 2.69 6.00
CA ARG A 270 -13.03 2.56 6.15
C ARG A 270 -13.67 3.77 6.82
N GLN A 271 -13.04 4.33 7.84
CA GLN A 271 -13.56 5.52 8.52
C GLN A 271 -13.46 6.77 7.63
N CYS A 272 -12.40 6.88 6.83
CA CYS A 272 -12.22 7.98 5.89
C CYS A 272 -13.13 7.85 4.66
N ALA A 273 -13.08 6.70 3.99
CA ALA A 273 -13.76 6.46 2.72
C ALA A 273 -15.26 6.23 2.89
N GLY A 274 -15.69 5.59 3.98
CA GLY A 274 -17.05 5.04 4.13
C GLY A 274 -17.27 3.84 3.21
N MET A 275 -17.19 4.07 1.90
CA MET A 275 -17.35 3.07 0.84
C MET A 275 -16.05 2.31 0.55
N THR A 276 -16.13 0.99 0.65
CA THR A 276 -15.14 0.07 0.07
C THR A 276 -15.83 -0.80 -0.99
N ARG A 277 -15.07 -1.38 -1.93
CA ARG A 277 -15.62 -2.32 -2.92
C ARG A 277 -16.41 -3.46 -2.25
N ARG A 278 -15.92 -3.93 -1.08
CA ARG A 278 -16.57 -4.96 -0.25
C ARG A 278 -17.93 -4.51 0.31
N ARG A 279 -18.01 -3.31 0.88
CA ARG A 279 -19.24 -2.74 1.46
C ARG A 279 -20.29 -2.38 0.40
N ALA A 280 -19.85 -2.13 -0.83
CA ALA A 280 -20.71 -1.75 -1.95
C ALA A 280 -21.23 -2.94 -2.77
N GLY A 281 -20.96 -4.17 -2.36
CA GLY A 281 -21.38 -5.37 -3.09
C GLY A 281 -20.60 -5.63 -4.39
N ILE A 282 -19.44 -4.99 -4.58
CA ILE A 282 -18.69 -5.06 -5.83
C ILE A 282 -17.69 -6.22 -5.75
N GLN A 283 -17.85 -7.21 -6.64
CA GLN A 283 -16.87 -8.28 -6.81
C GLN A 283 -15.65 -7.79 -7.60
N THR A 284 -14.45 -8.08 -7.07
CA THR A 284 -13.18 -7.53 -7.55
C THR A 284 -12.15 -8.59 -7.89
N ASP A 285 -10.98 -8.13 -8.30
CA ASP A 285 -9.74 -8.91 -8.46
C ASP A 285 -9.10 -9.40 -7.14
N ILE A 286 -9.79 -9.26 -6.00
CA ILE A 286 -9.28 -9.62 -4.66
C ILE A 286 -10.16 -10.75 -4.12
N CYS A 287 -9.53 -11.84 -3.66
CA CYS A 287 -10.26 -12.96 -3.09
C CYS A 287 -10.93 -12.59 -1.76
N ARG A 288 -12.15 -13.07 -1.58
CA ARG A 288 -12.99 -12.84 -0.40
C ARG A 288 -13.71 -14.11 -0.05
N LYS A 289 -13.88 -14.38 1.25
CA LYS A 289 -14.67 -15.53 1.70
C LYS A 289 -16.16 -15.31 1.39
N PRO A 290 -16.94 -16.39 1.22
CA PRO A 290 -18.39 -16.28 1.08
C PRO A 290 -19.00 -15.43 2.22
N GLY A 291 -19.87 -14.48 1.88
CA GLY A 291 -20.52 -13.58 2.85
C GLY A 291 -19.69 -12.37 3.31
N GLU A 292 -18.44 -12.22 2.84
CA GLU A 292 -17.66 -11.00 3.05
C GLU A 292 -18.16 -9.82 2.21
N ILE A 293 -18.63 -10.08 1.00
CA ILE A 293 -19.24 -9.07 0.12
C ILE A 293 -20.70 -8.92 0.52
N LYS A 294 -21.14 -7.67 0.70
CA LYS A 294 -22.43 -7.30 1.29
C LYS A 294 -23.39 -6.70 0.26
#